data_AF-A0A1T5BAJ0-F1
#
_entry.id   AF-A0A1T5BAJ0-F1
#
_cell.length_a   1.000
_cell.length_b   1.000
_cell.length_c   1.000
_cell.angle_alpha   90.00
_cell.angle_beta   90.00
_cell.angle_gamma   90.00
#
_symmetry.space_group_name_H-M   'P 1'
#
loop_
_entity.id
_entity.type
_entity.pdbx_description
1 polymer ?
#
loop_
_entity_poly.entity_id
_entity_poly.type
_entity_poly.pdbx_seq_one_letter_code
_entity_poly.pdbx_strand_id
1 'polypeptide(L)'
;MIQNNKELQQAYSLSGAFTLALRLVVGWTYFSAFWRRLILDNKLIADEAGYIGEKFNHFLPNALGIKPLIEYLVSNPESLWWAMVLFTIVEAIVGLFIMLGLFTRLMSLGVLALATGILLGSGWLGTTCLDEWQIGILGMATGFSIYFTGGGVYSMDHYLFRKSAIRQSSWFAWIGSGVLPIPSKVLNRIILGGSVAILGMTLFTNQYFHNGVWGELHNKSVKPVVEISDAKLDSRQLTFTVYRVEGADVYGSFLIGIELKDKDGNSLIRKDGAELSKFQESDIKNRYVAKVKPGKHSLIIPLGSKAEISIADDVFNTLPKGEYSLILTDISGITWTQTILN
;
A
#
# COMPACT_ATOMS: atom_id res chain seq x y z
N MET A 1 24.79 20.68 -38.32
CA MET A 1 23.89 19.67 -37.71
C MET A 1 24.64 18.48 -37.08
N ILE A 2 25.70 17.94 -37.70
CA ILE A 2 26.39 16.72 -37.20
C ILE A 2 27.16 16.95 -35.88
N GLN A 3 27.82 18.11 -35.71
CA GLN A 3 28.59 18.43 -34.51
C GLN A 3 27.70 18.60 -33.26
N ASN A 4 26.54 19.25 -33.44
CA ASN A 4 25.52 19.43 -32.42
C ASN A 4 24.94 18.09 -31.90
N ASN A 5 24.90 17.06 -32.74
CA ASN A 5 24.37 15.75 -32.38
C ASN A 5 25.39 14.91 -31.59
N LYS A 6 26.70 15.07 -31.87
CA LYS A 6 27.78 14.42 -31.10
C LYS A 6 27.89 14.99 -29.69
N GLU A 7 27.86 16.31 -29.54
CA GLU A 7 27.91 16.98 -28.24
C GLU A 7 26.69 16.59 -27.39
N LEU A 8 25.50 16.57 -28.00
CA LEU A 8 24.28 16.15 -27.32
C LEU A 8 24.34 14.67 -26.90
N GLN A 9 24.83 13.80 -27.77
CA GLN A 9 25.04 12.39 -27.44
C GLN A 9 26.03 12.20 -26.28
N GLN A 10 27.11 13.00 -26.24
CA GLN A 10 28.06 13.01 -25.13
C GLN A 10 27.42 13.50 -23.83
N ALA A 11 26.57 14.53 -23.89
CA ALA A 11 25.83 15.02 -22.73
C ALA A 11 24.90 13.93 -22.14
N TYR A 12 24.06 13.29 -22.95
CA TYR A 12 23.22 12.16 -22.51
C TYR A 12 24.05 11.01 -21.94
N SER A 13 25.17 10.70 -22.58
CA SER A 13 26.08 9.64 -22.15
C SER A 13 26.66 9.89 -20.75
N LEU A 14 27.04 11.14 -20.47
CA LEU A 14 27.56 11.57 -19.18
C LEU A 14 26.45 11.67 -18.13
N SER A 15 25.29 12.26 -18.48
CA SER A 15 24.14 12.36 -17.59
C SER A 15 23.65 10.99 -17.12
N GLY A 16 23.54 10.02 -18.03
CA GLY A 16 23.19 8.64 -17.67
C GLY A 16 24.26 7.92 -16.85
N ALA A 17 25.52 8.33 -16.95
CA ALA A 17 26.59 7.82 -16.08
C ALA A 17 26.45 8.37 -14.65
N PHE A 18 26.07 9.64 -14.49
CA PHE A 18 25.80 10.24 -13.17
C PHE A 18 24.58 9.62 -12.48
N THR A 19 23.59 9.14 -13.23
CA THR A 19 22.41 8.46 -12.66
C THR A 19 22.61 6.96 -12.44
N LEU A 20 23.81 6.40 -12.68
CA LEU A 20 24.09 4.97 -12.49
C LEU A 20 23.78 4.50 -11.06
N ALA A 21 24.18 5.27 -10.05
CA ALA A 21 23.92 4.91 -8.65
C ALA A 21 22.41 4.81 -8.37
N LEU A 22 21.64 5.81 -8.83
CA LEU A 22 20.17 5.79 -8.72
C LEU A 22 19.58 4.56 -9.41
N ARG A 23 20.08 4.24 -10.61
CA ARG A 23 19.63 3.11 -11.41
C ARG A 23 19.83 1.77 -10.70
N LEU A 24 21.01 1.56 -10.11
CA LEU A 24 21.35 0.34 -9.38
C LEU A 24 20.53 0.21 -8.10
N VAL A 25 20.44 1.28 -7.30
CA VAL A 25 19.73 1.26 -6.02
C VAL A 25 18.23 1.09 -6.23
N VAL A 26 17.61 1.89 -7.10
CA VAL A 26 16.16 1.79 -7.36
C VAL A 26 15.79 0.44 -7.97
N GLY A 27 16.65 -0.09 -8.84
CA GLY A 27 16.43 -1.39 -9.44
C GLY A 27 16.52 -2.53 -8.43
N TRP A 28 17.46 -2.46 -7.49
CA TRP A 28 17.53 -3.41 -6.38
C TRP A 28 16.31 -3.29 -5.45
N THR A 29 15.82 -2.08 -5.16
CA THR A 29 14.61 -1.89 -4.34
C THR A 29 13.43 -2.71 -4.87
N TYR A 30 13.19 -2.69 -6.18
CA TYR A 30 12.12 -3.49 -6.79
C TYR A 30 12.49 -4.97 -6.98
N PHE A 31 13.68 -5.27 -7.50
CA PHE A 31 14.09 -6.65 -7.74
C PHE A 31 14.16 -7.47 -6.44
N SER A 32 14.59 -6.86 -5.34
CA SER A 32 14.66 -7.50 -4.03
C SER A 32 13.28 -7.90 -3.50
N ALA A 33 12.19 -7.29 -3.96
CA ALA A 33 10.83 -7.70 -3.62
C ALA A 33 10.53 -9.10 -4.19
N PHE A 34 10.81 -9.31 -5.49
CA PHE A 34 10.76 -10.64 -6.11
C PHE A 34 11.68 -11.64 -5.42
N TRP A 35 12.94 -11.25 -5.20
CA TRP A 35 13.94 -12.14 -4.62
C TRP A 35 13.52 -12.63 -3.23
N ARG A 36 13.05 -11.72 -2.37
CA ARG A 36 12.56 -12.08 -1.03
C ARG A 36 11.33 -12.99 -1.09
N ARG A 37 10.37 -12.69 -1.97
CA ARG A 37 9.07 -13.38 -2.02
C ARG A 37 9.07 -14.74 -2.68
N LEU A 38 10.08 -15.07 -3.50
CA LEU A 38 10.12 -16.34 -4.22
C LEU A 38 11.34 -17.20 -3.90
N ILE A 39 12.44 -16.60 -3.48
CA ILE A 39 13.70 -17.33 -3.29
C ILE A 39 14.03 -17.47 -1.80
N LEU A 40 13.84 -16.42 -1.00
CA LEU A 40 14.20 -16.46 0.42
C LEU A 40 13.05 -16.97 1.31
N ASP A 41 11.84 -16.52 1.06
CA ASP A 41 10.66 -16.88 1.86
C ASP A 41 9.42 -16.79 0.96
N ASN A 42 8.82 -17.93 0.61
CA ASN A 42 7.77 -17.97 -0.41
C ASN A 42 6.47 -17.33 0.10
N LYS A 43 6.24 -16.06 -0.24
CA LYS A 43 5.10 -15.28 0.27
C LYS A 43 3.91 -15.22 -0.68
N LEU A 44 3.90 -16.02 -1.75
CA LEU A 44 2.81 -16.07 -2.73
C LEU A 44 1.81 -17.19 -2.45
N ILE A 45 2.06 -18.04 -1.45
CA ILE A 45 1.13 -19.10 -1.06
C ILE A 45 0.05 -18.49 -0.16
N ALA A 46 -1.20 -18.52 -0.61
CA ALA A 46 -2.31 -17.82 0.05
C ALA A 46 -2.61 -18.33 1.46
N ASP A 47 -2.37 -19.62 1.71
CA ASP A 47 -2.68 -20.29 2.98
C ASP A 47 -1.53 -20.23 4.00
N GLU A 48 -0.37 -19.67 3.61
CA GLU A 48 0.80 -19.57 4.48
C GLU A 48 0.86 -18.24 5.23
N ALA A 49 1.43 -18.28 6.43
CA ALA A 49 1.60 -17.10 7.26
C ALA A 49 2.50 -16.07 6.55
N GLY A 50 1.99 -14.85 6.39
CA GLY A 50 2.71 -13.78 5.70
C GLY A 50 2.46 -13.73 4.19
N TYR A 51 1.40 -14.38 3.70
CA TYR A 51 0.91 -14.17 2.35
C TYR A 51 0.81 -12.68 2.02
N ILE A 52 1.41 -12.27 0.90
CA ILE A 52 1.48 -10.86 0.53
C ILE A 52 0.11 -10.23 0.28
N GLY A 53 -0.90 -11.01 -0.12
CA GLY A 53 -2.25 -10.48 -0.32
C GLY A 53 -2.86 -9.94 0.97
N GLU A 54 -2.49 -10.47 2.15
CA GLU A 54 -2.92 -9.89 3.44
C GLU A 54 -2.38 -8.47 3.63
N LYS A 55 -1.19 -8.17 3.10
CA LYS A 55 -0.63 -6.80 3.18
C LYS A 55 -1.44 -5.80 2.36
N PHE A 56 -2.15 -6.24 1.31
CA PHE A 56 -3.02 -5.34 0.55
C PHE A 56 -4.24 -4.87 1.37
N ASN A 57 -4.67 -5.61 2.38
CA ASN A 57 -5.66 -5.10 3.34
C ASN A 57 -5.13 -3.88 4.08
N HIS A 58 -3.85 -3.89 4.44
CA HIS A 58 -3.23 -2.79 5.16
C HIS A 58 -3.28 -1.50 4.35
N PHE A 59 -3.31 -1.57 3.02
CA PHE A 59 -3.36 -0.39 2.16
C PHE A 59 -4.75 0.25 2.12
N LEU A 60 -5.81 -0.56 2.27
CA LEU A 60 -7.19 -0.17 2.00
C LEU A 60 -7.71 1.05 2.80
N PRO A 61 -7.51 1.15 4.13
CA PRO A 61 -8.16 2.19 4.93
C PRO A 61 -7.95 3.62 4.43
N ASN A 62 -6.69 4.00 4.17
CA ASN A 62 -6.28 5.37 3.85
C ASN A 62 -5.62 5.51 2.47
N ALA A 63 -5.83 4.54 1.56
CA ALA A 63 -5.35 4.66 0.19
C ALA A 63 -5.93 5.90 -0.52
N LEU A 64 -5.07 6.64 -1.23
CA LEU A 64 -5.43 7.83 -2.00
C LEU A 64 -5.83 7.44 -3.43
N GLY A 65 -7.09 7.65 -3.79
CA GLY A 65 -7.59 7.53 -5.18
C GLY A 65 -7.71 6.11 -5.73
N ILE A 66 -7.06 5.11 -5.13
CA ILE A 66 -7.09 3.70 -5.58
C ILE A 66 -7.86 2.75 -4.64
N LYS A 67 -8.56 3.29 -3.64
CA LYS A 67 -9.30 2.53 -2.63
C LYS A 67 -10.30 1.50 -3.23
N PRO A 68 -11.14 1.83 -4.23
CA PRO A 68 -12.09 0.86 -4.81
C PRO A 68 -11.41 -0.33 -5.49
N LEU A 69 -10.26 -0.11 -6.12
CA LEU A 69 -9.49 -1.17 -6.76
C LEU A 69 -8.92 -2.12 -5.71
N ILE A 70 -8.35 -1.58 -4.62
CA ILE A 70 -7.83 -2.38 -3.52
C ILE A 70 -8.97 -3.16 -2.86
N GLU A 71 -10.12 -2.51 -2.61
CA GLU A 71 -11.30 -3.15 -2.00
C GLU A 71 -11.80 -4.34 -2.83
N TYR A 72 -11.87 -4.17 -4.15
CA TYR A 72 -12.21 -5.26 -5.07
C TYR A 72 -11.22 -6.43 -4.93
N LEU A 73 -9.91 -6.17 -4.96
CA LEU A 73 -8.90 -7.23 -4.86
C LEU A 73 -9.01 -7.97 -3.51
N VAL A 74 -9.05 -7.24 -2.39
CA VAL A 74 -9.07 -7.89 -1.06
C VAL A 74 -10.37 -8.64 -0.76
N SER A 75 -11.45 -8.31 -1.48
CA SER A 75 -12.73 -9.03 -1.44
C SER A 75 -12.76 -10.25 -2.37
N ASN A 76 -11.83 -10.37 -3.32
CA ASN A 76 -11.76 -11.43 -4.32
C ASN A 76 -10.37 -12.11 -4.29
N PRO A 77 -10.17 -13.14 -3.43
CA PRO A 77 -8.86 -13.75 -3.20
C PRO A 77 -8.16 -14.28 -4.45
N GLU A 78 -8.90 -14.85 -5.40
CA GLU A 78 -8.33 -15.36 -6.66
C GLU A 78 -7.76 -14.22 -7.53
N SER A 79 -8.54 -13.14 -7.72
CA SER A 79 -8.10 -11.95 -8.44
C SER A 79 -6.90 -11.29 -7.76
N LEU A 80 -6.90 -11.23 -6.42
CA LEU A 80 -5.78 -10.72 -5.64
C LEU A 80 -4.52 -11.55 -5.87
N TRP A 81 -4.61 -12.88 -5.85
CA TRP A 81 -3.46 -13.74 -6.06
C TRP A 81 -2.81 -13.51 -7.43
N TRP A 82 -3.61 -13.44 -8.49
CA TRP A 82 -3.10 -13.13 -9.84
C TRP A 82 -2.48 -11.73 -9.91
N ALA A 83 -3.09 -10.74 -9.24
CA ALA A 83 -2.51 -9.41 -9.15
C ALA A 83 -1.15 -9.44 -8.43
N MET A 84 -0.98 -10.24 -7.37
CA MET A 84 0.27 -10.36 -6.62
C MET A 84 1.38 -11.02 -7.44
N VAL A 85 1.03 -12.07 -8.20
CA VAL A 85 1.96 -12.73 -9.13
C VAL A 85 2.40 -11.76 -10.20
N LEU A 86 1.47 -11.07 -10.86
CA LEU A 86 1.77 -10.10 -11.91
C LEU A 86 2.64 -8.97 -11.38
N PHE A 87 2.30 -8.39 -10.23
CA PHE A 87 3.06 -7.31 -9.61
C PHE A 87 4.49 -7.75 -9.30
N THR A 88 4.66 -8.95 -8.75
CA THR A 88 5.98 -9.52 -8.41
C THR A 88 6.83 -9.77 -9.67
N ILE A 89 6.22 -10.24 -10.77
CA ILE A 89 6.91 -10.40 -12.07
C ILE A 89 7.33 -9.04 -12.63
N VAL A 90 6.45 -8.04 -12.59
CA VAL A 90 6.74 -6.69 -13.06
C VAL A 90 7.88 -6.07 -12.25
N GLU A 91 7.86 -6.17 -10.93
CA GLU A 91 8.95 -5.71 -10.05
C GLU A 91 10.28 -6.40 -10.38
N ALA A 92 10.25 -7.71 -10.67
CA ALA A 92 11.43 -8.46 -11.07
C ALA A 92 12.01 -7.96 -12.39
N ILE A 93 11.18 -7.83 -13.42
CA ILE A 93 11.60 -7.41 -14.76
C ILE A 93 12.09 -5.96 -14.72
N VAL A 94 11.28 -5.04 -14.18
CA VAL A 94 11.62 -3.62 -14.09
C VAL A 94 12.87 -3.43 -13.26
N GLY A 95 12.94 -4.07 -12.08
CA GLY A 95 14.09 -3.97 -11.18
C GLY A 95 15.38 -4.51 -11.80
N LEU A 96 15.34 -5.69 -12.41
CA LEU A 96 16.53 -6.27 -13.04
C LEU A 96 16.97 -5.47 -14.28
N PHE A 97 16.04 -5.16 -15.18
CA PHE A 97 16.36 -4.51 -16.43
C PHE A 97 16.80 -3.06 -16.22
N ILE A 98 16.23 -2.35 -15.25
CA ILE A 98 16.72 -1.00 -14.92
C ILE A 98 18.15 -1.08 -14.39
N MET A 99 18.50 -2.00 -13.47
CA MET A 99 19.89 -2.14 -12.97
C MET A 99 20.88 -2.35 -14.13
N LEU A 100 20.55 -3.28 -15.02
CA LEU A 100 21.34 -3.60 -16.21
C LEU A 100 21.37 -2.46 -17.26
N GLY A 101 20.41 -1.54 -17.20
CA GLY A 101 20.24 -0.49 -18.22
C GLY A 101 19.76 -1.06 -19.55
N LEU A 102 18.84 -2.02 -19.50
CA LEU A 102 18.15 -2.58 -20.68
C LEU A 102 16.78 -1.92 -20.82
N PHE A 103 16.51 -1.34 -21.99
CA PHE A 103 15.33 -0.51 -22.25
C PHE A 103 15.14 0.54 -21.15
N THR A 104 16.20 1.28 -20.86
CA THR A 104 16.33 2.09 -19.64
C THR A 104 15.16 3.06 -19.44
N ARG A 105 14.65 3.69 -20.52
CA ARG A 105 13.53 4.63 -20.42
C ARG A 105 12.21 3.94 -20.18
N LEU A 106 11.95 2.83 -20.86
CA LEU A 106 10.76 2.03 -20.62
C LEU A 106 10.74 1.52 -19.17
N MET A 107 11.88 1.01 -18.68
CA MET A 107 12.00 0.56 -17.30
C MET A 107 11.87 1.74 -16.31
N SER A 108 12.31 2.94 -16.67
CA SER A 108 12.11 4.15 -15.86
C SER A 108 10.63 4.53 -15.73
N LEU A 109 9.83 4.34 -16.77
CA LEU A 109 8.37 4.48 -16.70
C LEU A 109 7.77 3.40 -15.79
N GLY A 110 8.29 2.17 -15.85
CA GLY A 110 7.93 1.10 -14.91
C GLY A 110 8.22 1.49 -13.46
N VAL A 111 9.41 2.00 -13.17
CA VAL A 111 9.80 2.53 -11.85
C VAL A 111 8.85 3.64 -11.40
N LEU A 112 8.54 4.59 -12.28
CA LEU A 112 7.61 5.69 -11.99
C LEU A 112 6.22 5.16 -11.63
N ALA A 113 5.70 4.21 -12.41
CA ALA A 113 4.38 3.60 -12.18
C ALA A 113 4.33 2.79 -10.87
N LEU A 114 5.33 1.96 -10.61
CA LEU A 114 5.44 1.19 -9.36
C LEU A 114 5.54 2.13 -8.14
N ALA A 115 6.39 3.15 -8.22
CA ALA A 115 6.57 4.14 -7.16
C ALA A 115 5.27 4.90 -6.87
N THR A 116 4.55 5.29 -7.92
CA THR A 116 3.27 5.99 -7.81
C THR A 116 2.21 5.09 -7.19
N GLY A 117 2.14 3.80 -7.59
CA GLY A 117 1.21 2.83 -7.01
C GLY A 117 1.44 2.62 -5.52
N ILE A 118 2.71 2.47 -5.10
CA ILE A 118 3.09 2.35 -3.68
C ILE A 118 2.71 3.64 -2.93
N LEU A 119 3.05 4.82 -3.46
CA LEU A 119 2.74 6.08 -2.81
C LEU A 119 1.23 6.26 -2.57
N LEU A 120 0.41 5.96 -3.58
CA LEU A 120 -1.03 6.12 -3.51
C LEU A 120 -1.70 5.07 -2.62
N GLY A 121 -1.19 3.85 -2.57
CA GLY A 121 -1.79 2.76 -1.78
C GLY A 121 -1.34 2.75 -0.33
N SER A 122 -0.03 2.84 -0.11
CA SER A 122 0.60 2.54 1.18
C SER A 122 1.42 3.69 1.74
N GLY A 123 1.41 4.88 1.13
CA GLY A 123 2.17 6.05 1.58
C GLY A 123 1.81 6.59 2.98
N TRP A 124 0.78 6.04 3.62
CA TRP A 124 0.38 6.36 5.00
C TRP A 124 0.84 5.32 6.04
N LEU A 125 1.33 4.17 5.57
CA LEU A 125 1.78 3.08 6.44
C LEU A 125 3.21 3.34 6.93
N GLY A 126 3.50 2.81 8.11
CA GLY A 126 4.82 2.85 8.75
C GLY A 126 4.71 3.10 10.24
N THR A 127 5.02 2.09 11.06
CA THR A 127 4.93 2.18 12.53
C THR A 127 5.81 3.28 13.11
N THR A 128 6.89 3.65 12.41
CA THR A 128 7.84 4.69 12.85
C THR A 128 8.60 5.40 11.71
N CYS A 129 8.50 4.97 10.46
CA CYS A 129 9.32 5.50 9.37
C CYS A 129 8.47 5.57 8.11
N LEU A 130 8.51 6.69 7.41
CA LEU A 130 7.81 7.01 6.18
C LEU A 130 8.21 6.11 4.99
N ASP A 131 8.43 4.80 5.19
CA ASP A 131 9.19 3.94 4.30
C ASP A 131 8.51 3.82 2.94
N GLU A 132 7.24 3.42 2.90
CA GLU A 132 6.46 3.33 1.66
C GLU A 132 6.32 4.69 0.98
N TRP A 133 6.15 5.78 1.75
CA TRP A 133 6.09 7.13 1.22
C TRP A 133 7.43 7.54 0.60
N GLN A 134 8.56 7.31 1.28
CA GLN A 134 9.92 7.62 0.84
C GLN A 134 10.28 6.83 -0.41
N ILE A 135 9.97 5.53 -0.45
CA ILE A 135 10.12 4.69 -1.64
C ILE A 135 9.30 5.27 -2.80
N GLY A 136 8.06 5.68 -2.54
CA GLY A 136 7.19 6.31 -3.53
C GLY A 136 7.76 7.61 -4.11
N ILE A 137 8.09 8.59 -3.27
CA ILE A 137 8.55 9.91 -3.74
C ILE A 137 9.95 9.83 -4.40
N LEU A 138 10.88 9.08 -3.81
CA LEU A 138 12.24 8.94 -4.34
C LEU A 138 12.22 8.08 -5.60
N GLY A 139 11.37 7.05 -5.65
CA GLY A 139 11.13 6.23 -6.83
C GLY A 139 10.58 7.04 -7.99
N MET A 140 9.59 7.92 -7.75
CA MET A 140 9.06 8.82 -8.78
C MET A 140 10.14 9.79 -9.29
N ALA A 141 10.84 10.47 -8.38
CA ALA A 141 11.91 11.40 -8.75
C ALA A 141 13.03 10.69 -9.52
N THR A 142 13.37 9.47 -9.13
CA THR A 142 14.40 8.66 -9.79
C THR A 142 13.94 8.19 -11.17
N GLY A 143 12.74 7.62 -11.29
CA GLY A 143 12.18 7.17 -12.57
C GLY A 143 12.08 8.33 -13.57
N PHE A 144 11.58 9.49 -13.13
CA PHE A 144 11.54 10.70 -13.95
C PHE A 144 12.94 11.13 -14.41
N SER A 145 13.89 11.19 -13.49
CA SER A 145 15.27 11.61 -13.78
C SER A 145 15.99 10.65 -14.74
N ILE A 146 15.86 9.33 -14.54
CA ILE A 146 16.48 8.32 -15.40
C ILE A 146 15.81 8.29 -16.78
N TYR A 147 14.50 8.53 -16.87
CA TYR A 147 13.81 8.62 -18.16
C TYR A 147 14.44 9.70 -19.06
N PHE A 148 14.72 10.89 -18.53
CA PHE A 148 15.33 11.96 -19.33
C PHE A 148 16.83 11.79 -19.52
N THR A 149 17.57 11.27 -18.54
CA THR A 149 19.03 11.08 -18.66
C THR A 149 19.42 9.86 -19.49
N GLY A 150 18.59 8.81 -19.54
CA GLY A 150 18.91 7.53 -20.15
C GLY A 150 19.94 6.72 -19.36
N GLY A 151 20.41 5.60 -19.93
CA GLY A 151 21.29 4.64 -19.24
C GLY A 151 22.79 4.93 -19.31
N GLY A 152 23.21 5.94 -20.08
CA GLY A 152 24.62 6.34 -20.20
C GLY A 152 25.56 5.24 -20.72
N VAL A 153 26.87 5.42 -20.53
CA VAL A 153 27.91 4.49 -21.03
C VAL A 153 27.84 3.10 -20.40
N TYR A 154 27.37 3.00 -19.15
CA TYR A 154 27.32 1.78 -18.35
C TYR A 154 25.98 1.02 -18.49
N SER A 155 25.23 1.26 -19.57
CA SER A 155 23.98 0.54 -19.85
C SER A 155 24.17 -0.57 -20.87
N MET A 156 23.42 -1.65 -20.71
CA MET A 156 23.29 -2.67 -21.77
C MET A 156 22.71 -2.07 -23.05
N ASP A 157 21.83 -1.07 -22.96
CA ASP A 157 21.35 -0.32 -24.13
C ASP A 157 22.51 0.24 -24.97
N HIS A 158 23.51 0.82 -24.30
CA HIS A 158 24.67 1.39 -24.96
C HIS A 158 25.57 0.32 -25.58
N TYR A 159 25.75 -0.83 -24.92
CA TYR A 159 26.59 -1.93 -25.39
C TYR A 159 25.94 -2.73 -26.53
N LEU A 160 24.74 -3.23 -26.31
CA LEU A 160 24.03 -4.14 -27.22
C LEU A 160 23.61 -3.45 -28.52
N PHE A 161 23.13 -2.20 -28.43
CA PHE A 161 22.61 -1.49 -29.59
C PHE A 161 23.64 -0.52 -30.20
N ARG A 162 24.92 -0.58 -29.80
CA ARG A 162 25.94 0.37 -30.25
C ARG A 162 26.03 0.49 -31.77
N LYS A 163 25.96 -0.64 -32.47
CA LYS A 163 26.14 -0.78 -33.92
C LYS A 163 24.87 -1.23 -34.66
N SER A 164 23.73 -1.32 -33.96
CA SER A 164 22.51 -1.85 -34.57
C SER A 164 21.72 -0.74 -35.28
N ALA A 165 21.02 -1.10 -36.36
CA ALA A 165 20.05 -0.22 -37.02
C ALA A 165 18.94 0.23 -36.06
N ILE A 166 18.65 -0.58 -35.04
CA ILE A 166 17.67 -0.30 -33.98
C ILE A 166 18.01 0.99 -33.24
N ARG A 167 19.29 1.27 -32.94
CA ARG A 167 19.68 2.51 -32.25
C ARG A 167 19.43 3.78 -33.07
N GLN A 168 19.41 3.66 -34.40
CA GLN A 168 19.13 4.77 -35.31
C GLN A 168 17.62 5.03 -35.48
N SER A 169 16.78 4.10 -35.01
CA SER A 169 15.33 4.25 -35.09
C SER A 169 14.81 5.28 -34.09
N SER A 170 13.81 6.06 -34.51
CA SER A 170 13.21 7.11 -33.68
C SER A 170 12.46 6.56 -32.46
N TRP A 171 11.86 5.35 -32.57
CA TRP A 171 11.14 4.72 -31.46
C TRP A 171 12.08 4.23 -30.36
N PHE A 172 13.29 3.76 -30.70
CA PHE A 172 14.25 3.29 -29.71
C PHE A 172 14.72 4.42 -28.78
N ALA A 173 14.77 5.66 -29.27
CA ALA A 173 15.10 6.82 -28.45
C ALA A 173 14.15 7.00 -27.25
N TRP A 174 12.89 6.59 -27.38
CA TRP A 174 11.85 6.69 -26.35
C TRP A 174 11.89 5.56 -25.34
N ILE A 175 12.34 4.36 -25.73
CA ILE A 175 12.32 3.19 -24.85
C ILE A 175 13.69 2.81 -24.28
N GLY A 176 14.77 3.02 -25.04
CA GLY A 176 16.14 2.67 -24.69
C GLY A 176 16.97 3.88 -24.31
N SER A 177 18.27 3.83 -24.58
CA SER A 177 19.21 4.91 -24.31
C SER A 177 19.68 5.58 -25.60
N GLY A 178 19.33 6.86 -25.76
CA GLY A 178 19.63 7.64 -26.95
C GLY A 178 19.24 9.11 -26.79
N VAL A 179 19.52 9.92 -27.81
CA VAL A 179 19.12 11.32 -27.85
C VAL A 179 17.62 11.39 -28.09
N LEU A 180 16.87 12.00 -27.17
CA LEU A 180 15.42 12.19 -27.35
C LEU A 180 15.17 13.19 -28.49
N PRO A 181 14.22 12.92 -29.40
CA PRO A 181 13.88 13.82 -30.50
C PRO A 181 13.00 14.99 -30.02
N ILE A 182 13.41 15.67 -28.94
CA ILE A 182 12.69 16.78 -28.31
C ILE A 182 13.58 18.02 -28.34
N PRO A 183 13.08 19.19 -28.80
CA PRO A 183 13.85 20.43 -28.75
C PRO A 183 14.24 20.81 -27.32
N SER A 184 15.48 21.27 -27.11
CA SER A 184 16.02 21.56 -25.77
C SER A 184 15.17 22.54 -24.95
N LYS A 185 14.57 23.56 -25.60
CA LYS A 185 13.66 24.51 -24.94
C LYS A 185 12.41 23.84 -24.36
N VAL A 186 11.85 22.87 -25.10
CA VAL A 186 10.67 22.12 -24.66
C VAL A 186 11.06 21.12 -23.58
N LEU A 187 12.18 20.41 -23.78
CA LEU A 187 12.72 19.47 -22.81
C LEU A 187 12.96 20.13 -21.43
N ASN A 188 13.58 21.32 -21.41
CA ASN A 188 13.83 22.05 -20.16
C ASN A 188 12.53 22.44 -19.44
N ARG A 189 11.48 22.82 -20.18
CA ARG A 189 10.16 23.11 -19.59
C ARG A 189 9.49 21.86 -19.03
N ILE A 190 9.60 20.72 -19.71
CA ILE A 190 9.08 19.44 -19.23
C ILE A 190 9.81 19.02 -17.97
N ILE A 191 11.16 19.11 -17.95
CA ILE A 191 11.96 18.77 -16.77
C ILE A 191 11.59 19.67 -15.60
N LEU A 192 11.52 20.99 -15.80
CA LEU A 192 11.15 21.91 -14.73
C LEU A 192 9.73 21.65 -14.22
N GLY A 193 8.76 21.55 -15.13
CA GLY A 193 7.36 21.31 -14.79
C GLY A 193 7.16 19.97 -14.07
N GLY A 194 7.80 18.90 -14.55
CA GLY A 194 7.74 17.59 -13.93
C GLY A 194 8.42 17.55 -12.57
N SER A 195 9.57 18.20 -12.40
CA SER A 195 10.23 18.31 -11.09
C SER A 195 9.38 19.08 -10.08
N VAL A 196 8.75 20.19 -10.49
CA VAL A 196 7.81 20.94 -9.65
C VAL A 196 6.58 20.10 -9.32
N ALA A 197 6.05 19.34 -10.28
CA ALA A 197 4.91 18.45 -10.05
C ALA A 197 5.24 17.32 -9.07
N ILE A 198 6.42 16.70 -9.18
CA ILE A 198 6.90 15.66 -8.25
C ILE A 198 7.09 16.27 -6.85
N LEU A 199 7.69 17.45 -6.73
CA LEU A 199 7.80 18.15 -5.45
C LEU A 199 6.41 18.47 -4.87
N GLY A 200 5.48 18.95 -5.69
CA GLY A 200 4.10 19.21 -5.30
C GLY A 200 3.41 17.95 -4.78
N MET A 201 3.56 16.82 -5.49
CA MET A 201 3.02 15.52 -5.07
C MET A 201 3.64 15.05 -3.74
N THR A 202 4.96 15.21 -3.58
CA THR A 202 5.67 14.91 -2.33
C THR A 202 5.11 15.72 -1.17
N LEU A 203 5.02 17.05 -1.30
CA LEU A 203 4.51 17.91 -0.23
C LEU A 203 3.03 17.64 0.06
N PHE A 204 2.22 17.47 -0.99
CA PHE A 204 0.80 17.15 -0.85
C PHE A 204 0.59 15.84 -0.10
N THR A 205 1.26 14.76 -0.51
CA THR A 205 1.10 13.45 0.14
C THR A 205 1.68 13.45 1.56
N ASN A 206 2.77 14.18 1.83
CA ASN A 206 3.28 14.37 3.18
C ASN A 206 2.23 15.05 4.09
N GLN A 207 1.58 16.09 3.57
CA GLN A 207 0.52 16.77 4.30
C GLN A 207 -0.69 15.86 4.49
N TYR A 208 -1.14 15.19 3.43
CA TYR A 208 -2.35 14.36 3.46
C TYR A 208 -2.21 13.14 4.39
N PHE A 209 -1.06 12.46 4.37
CA PHE A 209 -0.86 11.24 5.16
C PHE A 209 -0.40 11.49 6.59
N HIS A 210 0.33 12.58 6.85
CA HIS A 210 1.01 12.80 8.13
C HIS A 210 0.78 14.17 8.75
N ASN A 211 0.13 15.12 8.07
CA ASN A 211 0.22 16.55 8.36
C ASN A 211 1.68 17.03 8.46
N GLY A 212 2.57 16.49 7.61
CA GLY A 212 4.01 16.69 7.73
C GLY A 212 4.55 18.04 7.24
N VAL A 213 3.70 18.95 6.75
CA VAL A 213 4.12 20.30 6.27
C VAL A 213 3.63 21.40 7.21
N TRP A 214 2.38 21.34 7.65
CA TRP A 214 1.80 22.27 8.61
C TRP A 214 0.72 21.59 9.48
N GLY A 215 0.45 22.19 10.65
CA GLY A 215 -0.51 21.67 11.63
C GLY A 215 0.10 20.65 12.58
N GLU A 216 -0.75 19.91 13.29
CA GLU A 216 -0.32 18.87 14.21
C GLU A 216 0.02 17.58 13.45
N LEU A 217 1.26 17.12 13.63
CA LEU A 217 1.75 15.87 13.09
C LEU A 217 0.91 14.70 13.64
N HIS A 218 0.46 13.82 12.74
CA HIS A 218 -0.25 12.60 13.12
C HIS A 218 0.39 11.37 12.47
N ASN A 219 0.27 10.23 13.14
CA ASN A 219 0.71 8.94 12.61
C ASN A 219 -0.39 7.91 12.82
N LYS A 220 -1.08 7.57 11.73
CA LYS A 220 -2.16 6.59 11.67
C LYS A 220 -1.69 5.14 11.92
N SER A 221 -0.39 4.89 12.00
CA SER A 221 0.16 3.55 12.24
C SER A 221 0.49 3.30 13.72
N VAL A 222 0.23 4.25 14.63
CA VAL A 222 0.62 4.10 16.06
C VAL A 222 -0.48 3.43 16.87
N LYS A 223 -1.70 3.97 16.86
CA LYS A 223 -2.81 3.49 17.70
C LYS A 223 -3.84 2.79 16.83
N PRO A 224 -4.37 1.63 17.26
CA PRO A 224 -5.46 1.00 16.55
C PRO A 224 -6.70 1.89 16.58
N VAL A 225 -7.42 1.94 15.47
CA VAL A 225 -8.79 2.48 15.42
C VAL A 225 -9.66 1.43 14.76
N VAL A 226 -10.73 1.04 15.46
CA VAL A 226 -11.75 0.12 14.96
C VAL A 226 -13.05 0.90 14.82
N GLU A 227 -13.52 1.01 13.59
CA GLU A 227 -14.85 1.54 13.29
C GLU A 227 -15.89 0.44 13.50
N ILE A 228 -16.99 0.81 14.14
CA ILE A 228 -18.15 -0.04 14.34
C ILE A 228 -19.26 0.50 13.45
N SER A 229 -19.82 -0.32 12.58
CA SER A 229 -20.91 0.08 11.67
C SER A 229 -22.02 -0.96 11.62
N ASP A 230 -23.15 -0.59 11.03
CA ASP A 230 -24.27 -1.50 10.74
C ASP A 230 -24.77 -2.27 11.98
N ALA A 231 -24.62 -1.67 13.16
CA ALA A 231 -24.99 -2.28 14.41
C ALA A 231 -26.53 -2.37 14.51
N LYS A 232 -27.03 -3.59 14.67
CA LYS A 232 -28.45 -3.91 14.71
C LYS A 232 -28.71 -4.89 15.85
N LEU A 233 -29.78 -4.60 16.57
CA LEU A 233 -30.34 -5.50 17.56
C LEU A 233 -31.59 -6.13 16.94
N ASP A 234 -31.67 -7.45 16.96
CA ASP A 234 -32.93 -8.16 16.72
C ASP A 234 -33.29 -9.00 17.95
N SER A 235 -34.44 -9.69 17.91
CA SER A 235 -34.92 -10.44 19.08
C SER A 235 -34.03 -11.62 19.48
N ARG A 236 -33.04 -12.01 18.67
CA ARG A 236 -32.19 -13.20 18.90
C ARG A 236 -30.71 -12.89 18.98
N GLN A 237 -30.27 -11.82 18.33
CA GLN A 237 -28.85 -11.52 18.19
C GLN A 237 -28.57 -10.02 18.05
N LEU A 238 -27.40 -9.64 18.55
CA LEU A 238 -26.72 -8.40 18.22
C LEU A 238 -25.80 -8.68 17.02
N THR A 239 -25.94 -7.90 15.97
CA THR A 239 -25.05 -7.94 14.80
C THR A 239 -24.40 -6.58 14.60
N PHE A 240 -23.10 -6.55 14.29
CA PHE A 240 -22.39 -5.31 13.97
C PHE A 240 -21.16 -5.61 13.12
N THR A 241 -20.74 -4.63 12.33
CA THR A 241 -19.52 -4.73 11.53
C THR A 241 -18.38 -4.04 12.26
N VAL A 242 -17.23 -4.71 12.33
CA VAL A 242 -15.96 -4.13 12.75
C VAL A 242 -15.07 -3.91 11.53
N TYR A 243 -14.43 -2.74 11.45
CA TYR A 243 -13.44 -2.42 10.43
C TYR A 243 -12.25 -1.71 11.05
N ARG A 244 -11.06 -2.31 10.99
CA ARG A 244 -9.85 -1.67 11.52
C ARG A 244 -9.21 -0.75 10.48
N VAL A 245 -9.21 0.55 10.77
CA VAL A 245 -8.74 1.60 9.85
C VAL A 245 -7.35 2.13 10.15
N GLU A 246 -6.87 1.98 11.38
CA GLU A 246 -5.57 2.51 11.81
C GLU A 246 -4.82 1.54 12.75
N GLY A 247 -3.57 1.90 13.05
CA GLY A 247 -2.61 1.22 13.90
C GLY A 247 -1.57 0.41 13.13
N ALA A 248 -0.65 -0.20 13.87
CA ALA A 248 0.48 -0.93 13.29
C ALA A 248 0.04 -2.09 12.38
N ASP A 249 0.75 -2.28 11.27
CA ASP A 249 0.51 -3.36 10.31
C ASP A 249 1.07 -4.72 10.77
N VAL A 250 2.05 -4.70 11.68
CA VAL A 250 2.71 -5.89 12.24
C VAL A 250 1.95 -6.60 13.36
N TYR A 251 1.00 -5.92 14.01
CA TYR A 251 0.18 -6.49 15.09
C TYR A 251 -1.30 -6.15 14.91
N GLY A 252 -2.18 -7.06 15.33
CA GLY A 252 -3.62 -6.83 15.37
C GLY A 252 -4.02 -5.84 16.48
N SER A 253 -5.21 -5.28 16.37
CA SER A 253 -5.95 -4.90 17.59
C SER A 253 -6.34 -6.19 18.30
N PHE A 254 -6.16 -6.23 19.62
CA PHE A 254 -6.46 -7.39 20.46
C PHE A 254 -7.65 -7.03 21.34
N LEU A 255 -8.83 -7.33 20.82
CA LEU A 255 -10.08 -7.03 21.49
C LEU A 255 -10.28 -7.98 22.68
N ILE A 256 -10.36 -7.41 23.88
CA ILE A 256 -10.50 -8.11 25.15
C ILE A 256 -11.83 -7.83 25.85
N GLY A 257 -12.67 -6.98 25.27
CA GLY A 257 -13.98 -6.66 25.83
C GLY A 257 -14.99 -6.33 24.74
N ILE A 258 -16.18 -6.93 24.85
CA ILE A 258 -17.39 -6.47 24.17
C ILE A 258 -18.45 -6.25 25.25
N GLU A 259 -18.95 -5.04 25.36
CA GLU A 259 -19.99 -4.68 26.32
C GLU A 259 -21.17 -4.04 25.59
N LEU A 260 -22.38 -4.49 25.90
CA LEU A 260 -23.61 -3.79 25.55
C LEU A 260 -24.20 -3.18 26.82
N LYS A 261 -24.41 -1.87 26.83
CA LYS A 261 -24.99 -1.14 27.95
C LYS A 261 -26.33 -0.52 27.58
N ASP A 262 -27.23 -0.47 28.57
CA ASP A 262 -28.44 0.33 28.47
C ASP A 262 -28.13 1.83 28.67
N LYS A 263 -29.17 2.66 28.59
CA LYS A 263 -29.09 4.11 28.79
C LYS A 263 -28.63 4.51 30.21
N ASP A 264 -28.88 3.66 31.19
CA ASP A 264 -28.53 3.89 32.59
C ASP A 264 -27.10 3.42 32.92
N GLY A 265 -26.42 2.80 31.95
CA GLY A 265 -25.04 2.32 32.04
C GLY A 265 -24.92 0.89 32.59
N ASN A 266 -26.04 0.18 32.79
CA ASN A 266 -26.01 -1.21 33.23
C ASN A 266 -25.54 -2.10 32.07
N SER A 267 -24.63 -3.03 32.37
CA SER A 267 -24.14 -3.99 31.40
C SER A 267 -25.17 -5.09 31.20
N LEU A 268 -25.70 -5.19 29.99
CA LEU A 268 -26.64 -6.22 29.55
C LEU A 268 -25.90 -7.46 29.05
N ILE A 269 -24.82 -7.22 28.32
CA ILE A 269 -23.90 -8.26 27.85
C ILE A 269 -22.49 -7.79 28.12
N ARG A 270 -21.64 -8.75 28.52
CA ARG A 270 -20.21 -8.56 28.66
C ARG A 270 -19.52 -9.85 28.21
N LYS A 271 -18.62 -9.73 27.24
CA LYS A 271 -17.69 -10.79 26.86
C LYS A 271 -16.28 -10.34 27.18
N ASP A 272 -15.56 -11.12 27.97
CA ASP A 272 -14.16 -10.84 28.30
C ASP A 272 -13.18 -11.48 27.32
N GLY A 273 -11.87 -11.22 27.48
CA GLY A 273 -10.83 -11.76 26.61
C GLY A 273 -10.79 -13.30 26.56
N ALA A 274 -11.17 -13.97 27.64
CA ALA A 274 -11.21 -15.43 27.69
C ALA A 274 -12.38 -15.97 26.85
N GLU A 275 -13.54 -15.34 26.91
CA GLU A 275 -14.67 -15.66 26.05
C GLU A 275 -14.38 -15.32 24.58
N LEU A 276 -13.80 -14.16 24.31
CA LEU A 276 -13.44 -13.71 22.96
C LEU A 276 -12.34 -14.56 22.31
N SER A 277 -11.44 -15.14 23.11
CA SER A 277 -10.45 -16.13 22.62
C SER A 277 -11.08 -17.44 22.15
N LYS A 278 -12.33 -17.71 22.54
CA LYS A 278 -13.11 -18.91 22.19
C LYS A 278 -14.34 -18.58 21.35
N PHE A 279 -14.37 -17.38 20.76
CA PHE A 279 -15.49 -16.94 19.93
C PHE A 279 -15.65 -17.91 18.74
N GLN A 280 -16.89 -18.26 18.38
CA GLN A 280 -17.12 -19.22 17.31
C GLN A 280 -16.80 -18.57 15.96
N GLU A 281 -16.06 -19.26 15.09
CA GLU A 281 -15.75 -18.73 13.77
C GLU A 281 -17.00 -18.58 12.88
N SER A 282 -18.06 -19.37 13.14
CA SER A 282 -19.36 -19.24 12.47
C SER A 282 -20.04 -17.91 12.74
N ASP A 283 -19.71 -17.27 13.86
CA ASP A 283 -20.28 -15.99 14.30
C ASP A 283 -19.47 -14.79 13.77
N ILE A 284 -18.42 -15.06 12.99
CA ILE A 284 -17.54 -14.07 12.37
C ILE A 284 -17.62 -14.21 10.84
N LYS A 285 -18.36 -13.32 10.20
CA LYS A 285 -18.44 -13.27 8.74
C LYS A 285 -17.42 -12.27 8.19
N ASN A 286 -16.22 -12.78 7.89
CA ASN A 286 -15.14 -12.02 7.27
C ASN A 286 -15.49 -11.62 5.83
N ARG A 287 -15.23 -10.35 5.48
CA ARG A 287 -15.48 -9.81 4.13
C ARG A 287 -14.23 -9.75 3.25
N TYR A 288 -13.05 -9.63 3.86
CA TYR A 288 -11.77 -9.49 3.16
C TYR A 288 -10.80 -10.63 3.50
N VAL A 289 -9.68 -10.72 2.77
CA VAL A 289 -8.67 -11.76 2.97
C VAL A 289 -8.04 -11.76 4.36
N ALA A 290 -7.75 -10.58 4.96
CA ALA A 290 -7.32 -10.52 6.35
C ALA A 290 -8.51 -10.75 7.28
N LYS A 291 -8.43 -11.81 8.08
CA LYS A 291 -9.55 -12.33 8.86
C LYS A 291 -9.50 -11.85 10.31
N VAL A 292 -10.62 -11.31 10.79
CA VAL A 292 -10.94 -11.27 12.21
C VAL A 292 -11.11 -12.72 12.69
N LYS A 293 -10.42 -13.09 13.77
CA LYS A 293 -10.44 -14.46 14.29
C LYS A 293 -10.13 -14.52 15.78
N PRO A 294 -10.56 -15.58 16.48
CA PRO A 294 -10.14 -15.82 17.85
C PRO A 294 -8.63 -16.00 17.92
N GLY A 295 -8.00 -15.30 18.86
CA GLY A 295 -6.61 -15.47 19.25
C GLY A 295 -6.49 -16.27 20.55
N LYS A 296 -5.27 -16.40 21.06
CA LYS A 296 -5.03 -17.17 22.30
C LYS A 296 -5.69 -16.54 23.54
N HIS A 297 -5.86 -15.22 23.56
CA HIS A 297 -6.31 -14.47 24.75
C HIS A 297 -7.30 -13.33 24.42
N SER A 298 -7.71 -13.19 23.16
CA SER A 298 -8.49 -12.05 22.67
C SER A 298 -9.12 -12.41 21.32
N LEU A 299 -10.03 -11.56 20.82
CA LEU A 299 -10.38 -11.56 19.41
C LEU A 299 -9.39 -10.67 18.64
N ILE A 300 -8.75 -11.20 17.60
CA ILE A 300 -7.74 -10.47 16.82
C ILE A 300 -8.43 -9.77 15.66
N ILE A 301 -8.22 -8.46 15.52
CA ILE A 301 -8.70 -7.64 14.40
C ILE A 301 -7.49 -7.09 13.63
N PRO A 302 -7.04 -7.75 12.55
CA PRO A 302 -5.92 -7.27 11.73
C PRO A 302 -6.21 -5.91 11.05
N LEU A 303 -5.15 -5.18 10.67
CA LEU A 303 -5.30 -3.90 9.99
C LEU A 303 -6.04 -4.09 8.65
N GLY A 304 -7.00 -3.22 8.35
CA GLY A 304 -7.80 -3.32 7.14
C GLY A 304 -8.70 -4.56 7.07
N SER A 305 -8.80 -5.37 8.13
CA SER A 305 -9.78 -6.46 8.20
C SER A 305 -11.18 -5.89 8.45
N LYS A 306 -12.18 -6.48 7.79
CA LYS A 306 -13.59 -6.14 7.94
C LYS A 306 -14.41 -7.41 8.15
N ALA A 307 -15.17 -7.46 9.23
CA ALA A 307 -16.00 -8.60 9.57
C ALA A 307 -17.31 -8.16 10.21
N GLU A 308 -18.37 -8.91 9.94
CA GLU A 308 -19.61 -8.84 10.69
C GLU A 308 -19.54 -9.84 11.84
N ILE A 309 -19.82 -9.37 13.05
CA ILE A 309 -19.81 -10.12 14.30
C ILE A 309 -21.26 -10.29 14.74
N SER A 310 -21.62 -11.53 15.06
CA SER A 310 -22.94 -11.91 15.58
C SER A 310 -22.79 -12.42 17.00
N ILE A 311 -23.61 -11.91 17.92
CA ILE A 311 -23.69 -12.41 19.29
C ILE A 311 -25.14 -12.79 19.54
N ALA A 312 -25.40 -14.05 19.84
CA ALA A 312 -26.71 -14.53 20.27
C ALA A 312 -26.75 -14.62 21.80
N ASP A 313 -27.84 -14.16 22.39
CA ASP A 313 -28.09 -14.20 23.83
C ASP A 313 -29.60 -14.08 24.11
N ASP A 314 -30.09 -14.78 25.13
CA ASP A 314 -31.52 -14.77 25.47
C ASP A 314 -32.01 -13.41 25.95
N VAL A 315 -31.11 -12.57 26.48
CA VAL A 315 -31.40 -11.21 26.94
C VAL A 315 -32.10 -10.39 25.84
N PHE A 316 -31.72 -10.57 24.57
CA PHE A 316 -32.24 -9.81 23.43
C PHE A 316 -33.76 -9.96 23.22
N ASN A 317 -34.36 -11.08 23.65
CA ASN A 317 -35.81 -11.31 23.52
C ASN A 317 -36.64 -10.33 24.37
N THR A 318 -36.05 -9.79 25.43
CA THR A 318 -36.75 -9.01 26.46
C THR A 318 -36.36 -7.53 26.46
N LEU A 319 -35.46 -7.12 25.57
CA LEU A 319 -34.95 -5.76 25.58
C LEU A 319 -36.03 -4.77 25.14
N PRO A 320 -36.31 -3.74 25.95
CA PRO A 320 -37.24 -2.70 25.55
C PRO A 320 -36.72 -1.94 24.34
N LYS A 321 -37.62 -1.26 23.62
CA LYS A 321 -37.21 -0.29 22.62
C LYS A 321 -36.48 0.85 23.29
N GLY A 322 -35.34 1.23 22.74
CA GLY A 322 -34.47 2.17 23.42
C GLY A 322 -33.11 2.32 22.76
N GLU A 323 -32.30 3.14 23.41
CA GLU A 323 -30.93 3.42 23.03
C GLU A 323 -29.98 2.53 23.83
N TYR A 324 -29.06 1.88 23.12
CA TYR A 324 -28.04 1.01 23.69
C TYR A 324 -26.66 1.44 23.22
N SER A 325 -25.66 1.21 24.05
CA SER A 325 -24.26 1.55 23.76
C SER A 325 -23.44 0.28 23.63
N LEU A 326 -22.93 0.01 22.43
CA LEU A 326 -21.98 -1.07 22.17
C LEU A 326 -20.56 -0.53 22.34
N ILE A 327 -19.80 -1.12 23.25
CA ILE A 327 -18.44 -0.72 23.60
C ILE A 327 -17.50 -1.89 23.32
N LEU A 328 -16.45 -1.61 22.55
CA LEU A 328 -15.37 -2.52 22.24
C LEU A 328 -14.10 -2.04 22.96
N THR A 329 -13.39 -2.95 23.63
CA THR A 329 -12.19 -2.61 24.42
C THR A 329 -10.98 -3.39 23.93
N ASP A 330 -9.92 -2.68 23.55
CA ASP A 330 -8.63 -3.24 23.18
C ASP A 330 -7.72 -3.46 24.41
N ILE A 331 -6.75 -4.36 24.28
CA ILE A 331 -5.76 -4.66 25.33
C ILE A 331 -4.98 -3.42 25.80
N SER A 332 -4.81 -2.41 24.95
CA SER A 332 -4.20 -1.12 25.32
C SER A 332 -5.06 -0.24 26.21
N GLY A 333 -6.33 -0.60 26.42
CA GLY A 333 -7.32 0.17 27.17
C GLY A 333 -8.10 1.18 26.31
N ILE A 334 -7.83 1.27 25.00
CA ILE A 334 -8.63 2.06 24.07
C ILE A 334 -10.03 1.45 23.96
N THR A 335 -11.05 2.31 23.97
CA THR A 335 -12.44 1.91 23.75
C THR A 335 -13.02 2.56 22.50
N TRP A 336 -13.85 1.81 21.78
CA TRP A 336 -14.64 2.30 20.65
C TRP A 336 -16.11 2.05 20.94
N THR A 337 -16.94 3.05 20.68
CA THR A 337 -18.36 3.03 21.08
C THR A 337 -19.26 3.31 19.89
N GLN A 338 -20.37 2.59 19.80
CA GLN A 338 -21.43 2.81 18.82
C GLN A 338 -22.80 2.78 19.50
N THR A 339 -23.60 3.81 19.25
CA THR A 339 -25.00 3.85 19.66
C THR A 339 -25.85 2.99 18.73
N ILE A 340 -26.73 2.20 19.33
CA ILE A 340 -27.71 1.32 18.66
C ILE A 340 -29.11 1.75 19.08
N LEU A 341 -30.02 1.85 18.11
CA LEU A 341 -31.44 2.09 18.35
C LEU A 341 -32.20 0.80 18.07
N ASN A 342 -32.93 0.30 19.06
CA ASN A 342 -33.79 -0.90 18.97
C ASN A 342 -35.26 -0.53 18.80
#